data_AF-A0A840HL27-F1
#
_entry.id   AF-A0A840HL27-F1
#
_cell.length_a   1.000
_cell.length_b   1.000
_cell.length_c   1.000
_cell.angle_alpha   90.00
_cell.angle_beta   90.00
_cell.angle_gamma   90.00
#
_symmetry.space_group_name_H-M   'P 1'
#
loop_
_entity.id
_entity.type
_entity.pdbx_description
1 polymer ?
#
loop_
_entity_poly.entity_id
_entity_poly.type
_entity_poly.pdbx_seq_one_letter_code
_entity_poly.pdbx_strand_id
1 'polypeptide(L)' 'MLSSPEGFLGVARQALDKLGVEWEPTDAQRAYNEGRSTQVPVNPVVRVKGRFSRHLRYRNAELVLER' A
#
# COMPACT_ATOMS: atom_id res chain seq x y z
N MET A 1 -9.97 -5.30 -15.11
CA MET A 1 -9.64 -3.87 -14.83
C MET A 1 -9.33 -3.72 -13.34
N LEU A 2 -8.39 -2.85 -12.95
CA LEU A 2 -8.14 -2.49 -11.55
C LEU A 2 -8.72 -1.09 -11.32
N SER A 3 -9.43 -0.89 -10.20
CA SER A 3 -10.06 0.38 -9.87
C SER A 3 -10.30 0.45 -8.36
N SER A 4 -10.01 1.61 -7.76
CA SER A 4 -10.26 1.84 -6.34
C SER A 4 -10.64 3.30 -6.10
N PRO A 5 -11.65 3.58 -5.26
CA PRO A 5 -11.98 4.95 -4.85
C PRO A 5 -10.84 5.59 -4.03
N GLU A 6 -9.97 4.78 -3.42
CA GLU A 6 -8.79 5.19 -2.64
C GLU A 6 -7.61 5.66 -3.53
N GLY A 7 -7.79 5.68 -4.86
CA GLY A 7 -6.75 6.06 -5.80
C GLY A 7 -5.66 4.99 -5.99
N PHE A 8 -4.42 5.44 -6.25
CA PHE A 8 -3.31 4.56 -6.62
C PHE A 8 -3.00 3.48 -5.58
N LEU A 9 -3.00 3.84 -4.29
CA LEU A 9 -2.68 2.90 -3.21
C LEU A 9 -3.67 1.72 -3.19
N GLY A 10 -4.97 2.00 -3.34
CA GLY A 10 -5.98 0.94 -3.42
C GLY A 10 -5.81 0.04 -4.64
N VAL A 11 -5.46 0.61 -5.80
CA VAL A 11 -5.14 -0.14 -7.01
C VAL A 11 -3.88 -1.00 -6.83
N ALA A 12 -2.85 -0.48 -6.17
CA ALA A 12 -1.62 -1.21 -5.90
C ALA A 12 -1.86 -2.39 -4.96
N ARG A 13 -2.68 -2.23 -3.93
CA ARG A 13 -3.11 -3.32 -3.02
C ARG A 13 -3.84 -4.43 -3.79
N GLN A 14 -4.83 -4.09 -4.62
CA GLN A 14 -5.51 -5.06 -5.48
C GLN A 14 -4.53 -5.77 -6.45
N ALA A 15 -3.50 -5.06 -6.93
CA ALA A 15 -2.47 -5.67 -7.77
C ALA A 15 -1.62 -6.68 -6.99
N LEU A 16 -1.21 -6.36 -5.75
CA LEU A 16 -0.49 -7.30 -4.88
C LEU A 16 -1.33 -8.56 -4.61
N ASP A 17 -2.62 -8.40 -4.30
CA ASP A 17 -3.54 -9.53 -4.09
C ASP A 17 -3.60 -10.44 -5.32
N LYS A 18 -3.72 -9.87 -6.53
CA LYS A 18 -3.71 -10.64 -7.78
C LYS A 18 -2.38 -11.30 -8.10
N LEU A 19 -1.28 -10.73 -7.63
CA LEU A 19 0.06 -11.28 -7.78
C LEU A 19 0.39 -12.36 -6.74
N GLY A 20 -0.51 -12.64 -5.80
CA GLY A 20 -0.28 -13.57 -4.69
C GLY A 20 0.79 -13.08 -3.72
N VAL A 21 0.96 -11.76 -3.60
CA VAL A 21 1.95 -11.15 -2.70
C VAL A 21 1.26 -10.76 -1.41
N GLU A 22 1.63 -11.41 -0.32
CA GLU A 22 1.13 -11.04 1.01
C GLU A 22 1.65 -9.66 1.44
N TRP A 23 0.74 -8.79 1.85
CA TRP A 23 1.05 -7.45 2.33
C TRP A 23 0.18 -7.08 3.52
N GLU A 24 0.64 -6.09 4.29
CA GLU A 24 -0.09 -5.53 5.42
C GLU A 24 0.03 -4.00 5.47
N PRO A 25 -0.92 -3.31 6.12
CA PRO A 25 -0.80 -1.88 6.37
C PRO A 25 0.44 -1.55 7.20
N THR A 26 1.05 -0.39 6.94
CA THR A 26 2.16 0.11 7.76
C THR A 26 1.72 0.44 9.18
N ASP A 27 2.68 0.60 10.09
CA ASP A 27 2.37 0.96 11.47
C ASP A 27 1.67 2.33 11.57
N ALA A 28 2.04 3.27 10.69
CA ALA A 28 1.36 4.56 10.59
C ALA A 28 -0.10 4.43 10.11
N GLN A 29 -0.36 3.59 9.10
CA GLN A 29 -1.71 3.30 8.62
C GLN A 29 -2.55 2.63 9.71
N ARG A 30 -1.96 1.66 10.42
CA ARG A 30 -2.62 0.98 11.54
C ARG A 30 -2.94 1.95 12.67
N ALA A 31 -1.99 2.78 13.08
CA ALA A 31 -2.20 3.78 14.13
C ALA A 31 -3.30 4.79 13.78
N TYR A 32 -3.36 5.25 12.53
CA TYR A 32 -4.43 6.11 12.05
C TYR A 32 -5.79 5.41 12.08
N ASN A 33 -5.88 4.20 11.50
CA ASN A 33 -7.13 3.44 11.44
C ASN A 33 -7.68 3.04 12.82
N GLU A 34 -6.80 2.80 13.79
CA GLU A 34 -7.17 2.47 15.18
C GLU A 34 -7.43 3.71 16.05
N GLY A 35 -7.36 4.92 15.49
CA GLY A 35 -7.54 6.16 16.24
C GLY A 35 -6.41 6.48 17.24
N ARG A 36 -5.29 5.76 17.17
CA ARG A 36 -4.08 6.01 17.99
C ARG A 36 -3.23 7.17 17.45
N SER A 37 -3.52 7.64 16.23
CA SER A 37 -2.90 8.80 15.61
C SER A 37 -3.93 9.58 14.81
N THR A 38 -3.81 10.91 14.82
CA THR A 38 -4.58 11.81 13.95
C THR A 38 -3.86 12.12 12.63
N GLN A 39 -2.62 11.65 12.49
CA GLN A 39 -1.80 11.89 11.29
C GLN A 39 -2.27 10.96 10.16
N VAL A 40 -2.81 11.56 9.10
CA VAL A 40 -3.25 10.85 7.91
C VAL A 40 -2.02 10.44 7.08
N PRO A 41 -1.80 9.13 6.80
CA PRO A 41 -0.70 8.69 5.96
C PRO A 41 -0.97 9.08 4.50
N VAL A 42 -0.07 9.88 3.90
CA VAL A 42 -0.24 10.36 2.51
C VAL A 42 0.54 9.55 1.47
N ASN A 43 1.56 8.80 1.90
CA ASN A 43 2.42 8.06 0.99
C ASN A 43 1.81 6.67 0.67
N PRO A 44 1.88 6.20 -0.59
CA PRO A 44 1.46 4.86 -0.96
C PRO A 44 2.50 3.84 -0.50
N VAL A 45 2.45 3.50 0.78
CA VAL A 45 3.38 2.57 1.44
C VAL A 45 2.62 1.36 1.98
N VAL A 46 3.22 0.18 1.87
CA VAL A 46 2.77 -1.06 2.51
C VAL A 46 3.97 -1.84 3.00
N ARG A 47 3.75 -2.78 3.93
CA ARG A 47 4.76 -3.79 4.29
C ARG A 47 4.43 -5.08 3.54
N VAL A 48 5.42 -5.66 2.87
CA VAL A 48 5.26 -6.96 2.17
C VAL A 48 5.88 -8.08 3.00
N LYS A 49 5.26 -9.25 2.98
CA LYS A 49 5.83 -10.45 3.61
C LYS A 49 6.69 -11.19 2.61
N GLY A 50 7.99 -11.27 2.91
CA GLY A 50 8.97 -11.93 2.04
C GLY A 50 9.52 -11.02 0.94
N ARG A 51 9.89 -11.62 -0.20
CA ARG A 51 10.58 -10.91 -1.29
C ARG A 51 9.59 -10.34 -2.29
N PHE A 52 9.67 -9.03 -2.51
CA PHE A 52 9.03 -8.36 -3.64
C PHE A 52 10.04 -7.46 -4.35
N SER A 53 10.46 -7.85 -5.55
CA SER A 53 11.46 -7.11 -6.35
C SER A 53 10.87 -6.41 -7.58
N ARG A 54 9.54 -6.36 -7.67
CA ARG A 54 8.82 -5.68 -8.75
C ARG A 54 8.49 -4.25 -8.31
N HIS A 55 8.34 -3.35 -9.28
CA HIS A 55 7.88 -1.99 -9.02
C HIS A 55 6.44 -1.85 -9.52
N LEU A 56 5.56 -1.30 -8.69
CA LEU A 56 4.21 -0.90 -9.09
C LEU A 56 4.21 0.62 -9.20
N ARG A 57 4.00 1.15 -10.40
CA ARG A 57 4.03 2.59 -10.71
C ARG A 57 2.86 2.97 -11.60
N TYR A 58 2.34 4.17 -11.40
CA TYR A 58 1.38 4.80 -12.30
C TYR A 58 1.61 6.31 -12.30
N ARG A 59 1.95 6.88 -13.47
CA ARG A 59 2.34 8.29 -13.62
C ARG A 59 3.43 8.67 -12.61
N ASN A 60 3.12 9.57 -11.69
CA ASN A 60 4.01 10.09 -10.65
C ASN A 60 3.86 9.35 -9.30
N ALA A 61 3.04 8.31 -9.22
CA ALA A 61 2.86 7.51 -8.01
C ALA A 61 3.60 6.16 -8.14
N GLU A 62 4.30 5.78 -7.07
CA GLU A 62 5.02 4.52 -6.94
C GLU A 62 4.71 3.89 -5.58
N LEU A 63 4.45 2.58 -5.55
CA LEU A 63 4.29 1.86 -4.29
C LEU A 63 5.66 1.72 -3.61
N VAL A 64 5.78 2.25 -2.40
CA VAL A 64 6.97 2.10 -1.56
C VAL A 64 6.78 0.95 -0.58
N LEU A 65 7.85 0.22 -0.27
CA LEU A 65 7.84 -0.87 0.69
C LEU A 65 8.45 -0.40 2.01
N GLU A 66 7.67 -0.51 3.08
CA GLU A 66 8.18 -0.44 4.44
C GLU A 66 8.93 -1.74 4.75
N ARG A 67 10.08 -1.64 5.43
CA ARG A 67 10.86 -2.79 5.87
C ARG A 67 10.56 -3.12 7.33
#